data_AF-A0A1N6KDH1-F1
#
_entry.id   AF-A0A1N6KDH1-F1
#
_cell.length_a   1.000
_cell.length_b   1.000
_cell.length_c   1.000
_cell.angle_alpha   90.00
_cell.angle_beta   90.00
_cell.angle_gamma   90.00
#
_symmetry.space_group_name_H-M   'P 1'
#
loop_
_entity.id
_entity.type
_entity.pdbx_description
1 polymer ?
#
loop_
_entity_poly.entity_id
_entity_poly.type
_entity_poly.pdbx_seq_one_letter_code
_entity_poly.pdbx_strand_id
1 'polypeptide(L)'
;MGDIWNYIYLFAQLQHDMSRILLLTLMFGLLMACTNTSKPANDEDRVLTFKDFREFFPETALAYRLNADSLKHRIPDTFALKAKVVKQFLPDTLAKGTFTAAEKPKFFPRAYIKKGDQQFFIVEGATKAGNVAWLLIYDKEGKFLQRHLAAKNTAANNTRMGFVMDAKNDLRVTTETQKAPGQISTRDDVYAINPDGSLALIMTNSNEPAATGLYNPIDTLPRKHKFSANYASGEQNLVSIRDGETAKEFLFFIHFSRDNGQCVGELDGVGRFTTATTGQFRDKHTSCIVDFKFSGGKVSIRETGCGAYRGIKCFFEGTFIKKKK
;
A
#
# COMPACT_ATOMS: atom_id res chain seq x y z
N MET A 1 -20.56 83.86 12.91
CA MET A 1 -21.18 82.60 12.47
C MET A 1 -20.62 82.11 11.12
N GLY A 2 -19.46 82.60 10.66
CA GLY A 2 -18.83 82.21 9.38
C GLY A 2 -17.57 81.34 9.52
N ASP A 3 -16.88 81.38 10.65
CA ASP A 3 -15.58 80.70 10.80
C ASP A 3 -15.67 79.19 11.08
N ILE A 4 -16.80 78.71 11.62
CA ILE A 4 -17.00 77.28 11.90
C ILE A 4 -17.23 76.48 10.62
N TRP A 5 -17.84 77.10 9.60
CA TRP A 5 -18.09 76.43 8.31
C TRP A 5 -16.82 76.23 7.47
N ASN A 6 -15.83 77.12 7.60
CA ASN A 6 -14.57 77.01 6.88
C ASN A 6 -13.69 75.87 7.42
N TYR A 7 -13.70 75.64 8.74
CA TYR A 7 -12.99 74.52 9.37
C TYR A 7 -13.60 73.16 9.02
N ILE A 8 -14.92 73.07 8.90
CA ILE A 8 -15.61 71.83 8.51
C ILE A 8 -15.31 71.46 7.06
N TYR A 9 -15.27 72.45 6.14
CA TYR A 9 -14.89 72.22 4.74
C TYR A 9 -13.42 71.81 4.60
N LEU A 10 -12.49 72.43 5.35
CA LEU A 10 -11.08 72.07 5.31
C LEU A 10 -10.84 70.65 5.84
N PHE A 11 -11.55 70.24 6.90
CA PHE A 11 -11.49 68.88 7.46
C PHE A 11 -12.08 67.83 6.50
N ALA A 12 -13.21 68.13 5.85
CA ALA A 12 -13.82 67.22 4.88
C ALA A 12 -12.93 67.00 3.64
N GLN A 13 -12.22 68.05 3.18
CA GLN A 13 -11.32 67.96 2.04
C GLN A 13 -10.03 67.18 2.39
N LEU A 14 -9.45 67.41 3.58
CA LEU A 14 -8.31 66.64 4.11
C LEU A 14 -8.64 65.15 4.30
N GLN A 15 -9.85 64.83 4.75
CA GLN A 15 -10.28 63.44 4.96
C GLN A 15 -10.53 62.71 3.64
N HIS A 16 -10.97 63.43 2.59
CA HIS A 16 -11.16 62.86 1.26
C HIS A 16 -9.82 62.62 0.53
N ASP A 17 -8.82 63.48 0.72
CA ASP A 17 -7.48 63.30 0.16
C ASP A 17 -6.67 62.23 0.92
N MET A 18 -6.79 62.15 2.25
CA MET A 18 -6.17 61.06 3.03
C MET A 18 -6.72 59.68 2.67
N SER A 19 -8.03 59.56 2.38
CA SER A 19 -8.63 58.29 1.94
C SER A 19 -8.14 57.86 0.56
N ARG A 20 -7.94 58.80 -0.37
CA ARG A 20 -7.39 58.54 -1.71
C ARG A 20 -5.92 58.17 -1.66
N ILE A 21 -5.12 58.83 -0.82
CA ILE A 21 -3.71 58.50 -0.60
C ILE A 21 -3.57 57.13 0.08
N LEU A 22 -4.42 56.82 1.07
CA LEU A 22 -4.44 55.51 1.73
C LEU A 22 -4.78 54.38 0.74
N LEU A 23 -5.79 54.57 -0.12
CA LEU A 23 -6.16 53.62 -1.18
C LEU A 23 -5.04 53.42 -2.22
N LEU A 24 -4.33 54.49 -2.60
CA LEU A 24 -3.18 54.42 -3.52
C LEU A 24 -1.99 53.70 -2.88
N THR A 25 -1.71 53.91 -1.58
CA THR A 25 -0.66 53.17 -0.87
C THR A 25 -1.01 51.70 -0.64
N LEU A 26 -2.30 51.37 -0.45
CA LEU A 26 -2.77 49.99 -0.31
C LEU A 26 -2.72 49.23 -1.66
N MET A 27 -3.03 49.90 -2.78
CA MET A 27 -2.88 49.34 -4.13
C MET A 27 -1.40 49.14 -4.52
N PHE A 28 -0.51 50.04 -4.11
CA PHE A 28 0.93 49.90 -4.38
C PHE A 28 1.59 48.83 -3.50
N GLY A 29 1.10 48.64 -2.26
CA GLY A 29 1.53 47.56 -1.37
C GLY A 29 1.14 46.15 -1.87
N LEU A 30 0.01 46.03 -2.57
CA LEU A 30 -0.43 44.77 -3.19
C LEU A 30 0.43 44.37 -4.41
N LEU A 31 1.12 45.31 -5.05
CA LEU A 31 2.03 45.03 -6.17
C LEU A 31 3.46 44.66 -5.75
N MET A 32 3.87 44.97 -4.51
CA MET A 32 5.19 44.57 -3.97
C MET A 32 5.16 43.29 -3.12
N ALA A 33 3.98 42.73 -2.82
CA ALA A 33 3.85 41.46 -2.09
C ALA A 33 4.18 40.20 -2.91
N CYS A 34 4.57 40.35 -4.18
CA CYS A 34 4.99 39.24 -5.06
C CYS A 34 6.45 39.39 -5.50
N THR A 35 7.40 39.42 -4.56
CA THR A 35 8.83 39.22 -4.88
C THR A 35 9.51 38.33 -3.85
N ASN A 36 9.06 37.08 -3.72
CA ASN A 36 9.90 35.98 -3.25
C ASN A 36 9.28 34.60 -3.52
N THR A 37 8.90 34.36 -4.76
CA THR A 37 8.82 32.98 -5.28
C THR A 37 10.01 32.79 -6.20
N SER A 38 10.93 31.93 -5.78
CA SER A 38 11.96 31.39 -6.66
C SER A 38 11.31 30.96 -7.96
N LYS A 39 11.74 31.53 -9.09
CA LYS A 39 11.29 31.11 -10.42
C LYS A 39 11.45 29.58 -10.49
N PRO A 40 10.43 28.81 -10.91
CA PRO A 40 10.62 27.39 -11.16
C PRO A 40 11.79 27.26 -12.13
N ALA A 41 12.74 26.40 -11.77
CA ALA A 41 13.98 26.23 -12.48
C ALA A 41 13.70 26.06 -13.98
N ASN A 42 14.43 26.82 -14.80
CA ASN A 42 14.49 26.54 -16.23
C ASN A 42 15.27 25.21 -16.36
N ASP A 43 14.52 24.10 -16.36
CA ASP A 43 15.01 22.73 -16.09
C ASP A 43 15.95 22.14 -17.14
N GLU A 44 16.14 22.77 -18.29
CA GLU A 44 16.74 22.07 -19.43
C GLU A 44 18.26 21.88 -19.27
N ASP A 45 18.99 22.86 -18.72
CA ASP A 45 20.46 22.85 -18.81
C ASP A 45 21.22 22.61 -17.49
N ARG A 46 20.56 22.63 -16.32
CA ARG A 46 21.24 22.40 -15.03
C ARG A 46 21.05 20.97 -14.50
N VAL A 47 22.04 20.47 -13.76
CA VAL A 47 21.91 19.24 -12.96
C VAL A 47 20.95 19.54 -11.81
N LEU A 48 19.85 18.79 -11.72
CA LEU A 48 18.88 18.95 -10.63
C LEU A 48 19.41 18.29 -9.36
N THR A 49 19.26 18.96 -8.24
CA THR A 49 19.57 18.42 -6.91
C THR A 49 18.33 17.81 -6.26
N PHE A 50 18.50 17.03 -5.20
CA PHE A 50 17.36 16.52 -4.42
C PHE A 50 16.55 17.65 -3.77
N LYS A 51 17.20 18.79 -3.46
CA LYS A 51 16.50 19.99 -3.00
C LYS A 51 15.58 20.55 -4.09
N ASP A 52 16.05 20.62 -5.34
CA ASP A 52 15.22 21.04 -6.48
C ASP A 52 14.03 20.08 -6.66
N PHE A 53 14.27 18.77 -6.54
CA PHE A 53 13.20 17.76 -6.60
C PHE A 53 12.10 18.03 -5.57
N ARG A 54 12.48 18.39 -4.34
CA ARG A 54 11.53 18.70 -3.28
C ARG A 54 10.68 19.94 -3.57
N GLU A 55 11.25 20.96 -4.20
CA GLU A 55 10.56 22.21 -4.49
C GLU A 55 9.40 22.05 -5.51
N PHE A 56 9.34 20.93 -6.25
CA PHE A 56 8.18 20.61 -7.08
C PHE A 56 6.93 20.21 -6.28
N PHE A 57 7.07 19.87 -4.99
CA PHE A 57 5.99 19.34 -4.18
C PHE A 57 5.51 20.37 -3.15
N PRO A 58 4.19 20.52 -2.96
CA PRO A 58 3.68 21.32 -1.86
C PRO A 58 4.02 20.65 -0.53
N GLU A 59 4.74 21.35 0.34
CA GLU A 59 5.03 20.89 1.69
C GLU A 59 3.76 20.88 2.54
N THR A 60 3.54 19.80 3.28
CA THR A 60 2.37 19.65 4.16
C THR A 60 2.74 18.87 5.43
N ALA A 61 1.91 19.01 6.47
CA ALA A 61 2.06 18.30 7.72
C ALA A 61 1.18 17.04 7.77
N LEU A 62 1.48 16.12 8.68
CA LEU A 62 0.57 15.04 9.03
C LEU A 62 -0.60 15.60 9.88
N ALA A 63 -1.82 15.07 9.79
CA ALA A 63 -2.24 13.95 8.95
C ALA A 63 -2.53 14.36 7.49
N TYR A 64 -2.18 13.51 6.54
CA TYR A 64 -2.46 13.70 5.11
C TYR A 64 -3.38 12.63 4.58
N ARG A 65 -4.34 12.99 3.72
CA ARG A 65 -5.32 12.07 3.14
C ARG A 65 -5.47 12.30 1.64
N LEU A 66 -5.58 11.21 0.90
CA LEU A 66 -6.00 11.22 -0.50
C LEU A 66 -7.07 10.16 -0.72
N ASN A 67 -8.31 10.60 -0.92
CA ASN A 67 -9.42 9.71 -1.21
C ASN A 67 -9.38 9.26 -2.68
N ALA A 68 -9.96 8.10 -2.99
CA ALA A 68 -9.99 7.60 -4.36
C ALA A 68 -10.67 8.60 -5.33
N ASP A 69 -11.76 9.23 -4.93
CA ASP A 69 -12.46 10.21 -5.78
C ASP A 69 -11.67 11.51 -5.97
N SER A 70 -10.76 11.85 -5.06
CA SER A 70 -9.87 13.00 -5.22
C SER A 70 -8.91 12.85 -6.42
N LEU A 71 -8.72 11.62 -6.93
CA LEU A 71 -7.94 11.33 -8.13
C LEU A 71 -8.71 11.61 -9.44
N LYS A 72 -10.03 11.84 -9.39
CA LYS A 72 -10.81 12.19 -10.60
C LYS A 72 -10.65 13.65 -10.99
N HIS A 73 -10.18 14.50 -10.07
CA HIS A 73 -9.97 15.91 -10.37
C HIS A 73 -8.80 16.05 -11.35
N ARG A 74 -9.09 16.60 -12.53
CA ARG A 74 -8.09 16.84 -13.56
C ARG A 74 -7.11 17.92 -13.09
N ILE A 75 -5.84 17.56 -13.01
CA ILE A 75 -4.74 18.50 -12.80
C ILE A 75 -4.32 19.05 -14.17
N PRO A 76 -4.16 20.38 -14.35
CA PRO A 76 -3.67 20.94 -15.60
C PRO A 76 -2.28 20.39 -15.95
N ASP A 77 -2.06 20.11 -17.24
CA ASP A 77 -0.82 19.49 -17.73
C ASP A 77 0.44 20.33 -17.43
N THR A 78 0.29 21.63 -17.20
CA THR A 78 1.36 22.55 -16.81
C THR A 78 1.97 22.23 -15.45
N PHE A 79 1.27 21.47 -14.60
CA PHE A 79 1.77 21.01 -13.30
C PHE A 79 2.42 19.62 -13.37
N ALA A 80 2.47 18.99 -14.54
CA ALA A 80 3.13 17.69 -14.68
C ALA A 80 4.65 17.83 -14.55
N LEU A 81 5.27 16.87 -13.87
CA LEU A 81 6.72 16.73 -13.82
C LEU A 81 7.27 16.47 -15.23
N LYS A 82 8.31 17.22 -15.60
CA LYS A 82 9.00 17.03 -16.88
C LYS A 82 9.75 15.70 -16.90
N ALA A 83 9.98 15.17 -18.11
CA ALA A 83 10.62 13.87 -18.31
C ALA A 83 12.00 13.74 -17.63
N LYS A 84 12.78 14.82 -17.59
CA LYS A 84 14.08 14.86 -16.90
C LYS A 84 13.95 14.63 -15.39
N VAL A 85 12.99 15.28 -14.74
CA VAL A 85 12.70 15.12 -13.31
C VAL A 85 12.25 13.70 -13.02
N VAL A 86 11.32 13.18 -13.83
CA VAL A 86 10.80 11.81 -13.72
C VAL A 86 11.93 10.79 -13.82
N LYS A 87 12.78 10.89 -14.85
CA LYS A 87 13.90 9.96 -15.07
C LYS A 87 14.96 10.03 -13.97
N GLN A 88 15.19 11.20 -13.39
CA GLN A 88 16.24 11.38 -12.40
C GLN A 88 15.81 10.96 -10.99
N PHE A 89 14.57 11.25 -10.60
CA PHE A 89 14.14 11.10 -9.20
C PHE A 89 13.05 10.06 -8.99
N LEU A 90 12.31 9.64 -10.01
CA LEU A 90 11.30 8.60 -9.84
C LEU A 90 11.89 7.24 -10.22
N PRO A 91 11.61 6.16 -9.47
CA PRO A 91 12.11 4.85 -9.83
C PRO A 91 11.50 4.39 -11.16
N ASP A 92 12.31 3.83 -12.07
CA ASP A 92 11.86 3.35 -13.39
C ASP A 92 10.70 2.34 -13.31
N THR A 93 10.59 1.64 -12.18
CA THR A 93 9.54 0.65 -11.92
C THR A 93 8.29 1.22 -11.25
N LEU A 94 8.17 2.54 -11.12
CA LEU A 94 7.08 3.20 -10.38
C LEU A 94 5.69 2.76 -10.90
N ALA A 95 5.47 2.87 -12.21
CA ALA A 95 4.21 2.54 -12.87
C ALA A 95 4.03 1.04 -13.18
N LYS A 96 5.08 0.22 -12.97
CA LYS A 96 5.06 -1.21 -13.32
C LYS A 96 4.02 -1.95 -12.48
N GLY A 97 3.12 -2.67 -13.16
CA GLY A 97 2.04 -3.43 -12.54
C GLY A 97 0.78 -2.61 -12.26
N THR A 98 0.80 -1.31 -12.55
CA THR A 98 -0.36 -0.42 -12.42
C THR A 98 -0.93 -0.04 -13.77
N PHE A 99 -0.06 0.36 -14.70
CA PHE A 99 -0.39 0.71 -16.07
C PHE A 99 0.23 -0.31 -17.04
N THR A 100 -0.40 -0.47 -18.19
CA THR A 100 0.13 -1.27 -19.31
C THR A 100 1.31 -0.54 -19.96
N ALA A 101 2.18 -1.26 -20.69
CA ALA A 101 3.33 -0.66 -21.36
C ALA A 101 2.94 0.39 -22.44
N ALA A 102 1.70 0.33 -22.95
CA ALA A 102 1.18 1.30 -23.91
C ALA A 102 0.73 2.62 -23.24
N GLU A 103 0.37 2.56 -21.96
CA GLU A 103 -0.07 3.72 -21.20
C GLU A 103 1.15 4.50 -20.72
N LYS A 104 1.34 5.70 -21.26
CA LYS A 104 2.41 6.63 -20.88
C LYS A 104 1.87 7.63 -19.85
N PRO A 105 1.98 7.36 -18.54
CA PRO A 105 1.42 8.24 -17.52
C PRO A 105 2.16 9.59 -17.48
N LYS A 106 1.41 10.65 -17.20
CA LYS A 106 1.98 11.93 -16.73
C LYS A 106 2.03 11.90 -15.22
N PHE A 107 3.11 12.40 -14.63
CA PHE A 107 3.31 12.40 -13.19
C PHE A 107 3.09 13.79 -12.61
N PHE A 108 2.36 13.88 -11.50
CA PHE A 108 1.99 15.12 -10.83
C PHE A 108 2.43 15.06 -9.36
N PRO A 109 3.10 16.11 -8.86
CA PRO A 109 3.49 16.19 -7.47
C PRO A 109 2.27 16.56 -6.61
N ARG A 110 1.97 15.77 -5.58
CA ARG A 110 0.78 15.96 -4.73
C ARG A 110 1.10 16.48 -3.33
N ALA A 111 2.18 16.01 -2.73
CA ALA A 111 2.59 16.44 -1.39
C ALA A 111 4.03 16.00 -1.07
N TYR A 112 4.69 16.80 -0.25
CA TYR A 112 5.91 16.48 0.45
C TYR A 112 5.68 16.58 1.96
N ILE A 113 6.12 15.56 2.71
CA ILE A 113 6.01 15.52 4.17
C ILE A 113 7.36 15.08 4.72
N LYS A 114 7.89 15.83 5.70
CA LYS A 114 9.08 15.46 6.45
C LYS A 114 8.69 14.97 7.84
N LYS A 115 9.19 13.79 8.24
CA LYS A 115 8.99 13.26 9.59
C LYS A 115 10.24 12.51 10.05
N GLY A 116 10.87 13.02 11.10
CA GLY A 116 12.16 12.48 11.58
C GLY A 116 13.21 12.49 10.47
N ASP A 117 13.87 11.36 10.28
CA ASP A 117 14.90 11.14 9.26
C ASP A 117 14.33 10.66 7.92
N GLN A 118 13.01 10.65 7.75
CA GLN A 118 12.33 10.21 6.54
C GLN A 118 11.61 11.35 5.82
N GLN A 119 11.56 11.21 4.50
CA GLN A 119 10.95 12.16 3.57
C GLN A 119 9.96 11.43 2.67
N PHE A 120 8.72 11.89 2.69
CA PHE A 120 7.59 11.26 2.01
C PHE A 120 7.14 12.14 0.85
N PHE A 121 7.05 11.55 -0.33
CA PHE A 121 6.56 12.21 -1.54
C PHE A 121 5.35 11.46 -2.07
N ILE A 122 4.27 12.19 -2.33
CA ILE A 122 3.08 11.63 -2.95
C ILE A 122 3.10 12.04 -4.42
N VAL A 123 3.19 11.06 -5.31
CA VAL A 123 3.22 11.27 -6.76
C VAL A 123 2.00 10.61 -7.38
N GLU A 124 1.26 11.35 -8.19
CA GLU A 124 0.14 10.82 -8.97
C GLU A 124 0.54 10.61 -10.43
N GLY A 125 0.29 9.42 -10.97
CA GLY A 125 0.33 9.13 -12.40
C GLY A 125 -1.08 9.15 -12.98
N ALA A 126 -1.28 9.93 -14.05
CA ALA A 126 -2.55 10.00 -14.76
C ALA A 126 -2.43 9.49 -16.20
N THR A 127 -3.43 8.71 -16.62
CA THR A 127 -3.59 8.19 -17.98
C THR A 127 -5.04 8.38 -18.44
N LYS A 128 -5.36 8.00 -19.68
CA LYS A 128 -6.76 7.96 -20.13
C LYS A 128 -7.61 6.91 -19.38
N ALA A 129 -6.99 5.85 -18.87
CA ALA A 129 -7.67 4.80 -18.12
C ALA A 129 -7.92 5.17 -16.64
N GLY A 130 -7.34 6.28 -16.19
CA GLY A 130 -7.49 6.81 -14.84
C GLY A 130 -6.16 7.05 -14.14
N ASN A 131 -6.25 7.25 -12.84
CA ASN A 131 -5.22 7.91 -12.05
C ASN A 131 -4.82 7.03 -10.87
N VAL A 132 -3.55 7.08 -10.51
CA VAL A 132 -2.95 6.28 -9.44
C VAL A 132 -1.94 7.13 -8.68
N ALA A 133 -1.89 7.04 -7.36
CA ALA A 133 -0.88 7.71 -6.56
C ALA A 133 -0.02 6.73 -5.76
N TRP A 134 1.25 7.05 -5.67
CA TRP A 134 2.24 6.33 -4.88
C TRP A 134 2.78 7.19 -3.75
N LEU A 135 3.03 6.55 -2.62
CA LEU A 135 3.90 7.07 -1.58
C LEU A 135 5.33 6.64 -1.89
N LEU A 136 6.25 7.60 -1.99
CA LEU A 136 7.67 7.36 -2.13
C LEU A 136 8.37 7.78 -0.84
N ILE A 137 9.25 6.93 -0.34
CA ILE A 137 9.97 7.12 0.92
C ILE A 137 11.45 7.27 0.60
N TYR A 138 12.04 8.34 1.13
CA TYR A 138 13.46 8.66 1.06
C TYR A 138 14.02 8.85 2.46
N ASP A 139 15.32 8.61 2.62
CA ASP A 139 16.04 9.04 3.84
C ASP A 139 16.29 10.55 3.83
N LYS A 140 16.94 11.05 4.88
CA LYS A 140 17.29 12.47 5.04
C LYS A 140 18.30 12.96 4.02
N GLU A 141 19.13 12.08 3.47
CA GLU A 141 20.10 12.36 2.41
C GLU A 141 19.47 12.36 1.01
N GLY A 142 18.22 11.90 0.88
CA GLY A 142 17.50 11.84 -0.41
C GLY A 142 17.76 10.57 -1.19
N LYS A 143 18.22 9.49 -0.54
CA LYS A 143 18.29 8.15 -1.13
C LYS A 143 16.91 7.52 -1.10
N PHE A 144 16.50 6.95 -2.23
CA PHE A 144 15.25 6.22 -2.35
C PHE A 144 15.28 4.94 -1.49
N LEU A 145 14.25 4.75 -0.66
CA LEU A 145 14.10 3.59 0.20
C LEU A 145 13.03 2.64 -0.32
N GLN A 146 11.82 3.15 -0.54
CA GLN A 146 10.66 2.31 -0.87
C GLN A 146 9.57 3.09 -1.62
N ARG A 147 8.77 2.36 -2.39
CA ARG A 147 7.49 2.85 -2.93
C ARG A 147 6.32 2.01 -2.44
N HIS A 148 5.16 2.63 -2.29
CA HIS A 148 3.91 1.96 -2.01
C HIS A 148 2.78 2.52 -2.87
N LEU A 149 1.93 1.63 -3.40
CA LEU A 149 0.71 2.02 -4.08
C LEU A 149 -0.29 2.50 -3.03
N ALA A 150 -0.59 3.80 -3.01
CA ALA A 150 -1.35 4.41 -1.92
C ALA A 150 -2.79 4.77 -2.32
N ALA A 151 -3.03 5.15 -3.58
CA ALA A 151 -4.38 5.43 -4.07
C ALA A 151 -4.55 5.05 -5.54
N LYS A 152 -5.77 4.73 -5.96
CA LYS A 152 -6.08 4.31 -7.33
C LYS A 152 -7.54 4.58 -7.66
N ASN A 153 -7.79 5.14 -8.83
CA ASN A 153 -9.13 5.27 -9.41
C ASN A 153 -9.01 5.12 -10.94
N THR A 154 -9.25 3.90 -11.42
CA THR A 154 -9.11 3.54 -12.84
C THR A 154 -10.36 2.86 -13.35
N ALA A 155 -10.68 3.04 -14.64
CA ALA A 155 -11.83 2.42 -15.29
C ALA A 155 -11.75 0.89 -15.41
N ALA A 156 -10.54 0.32 -15.41
CA ALA A 156 -10.31 -1.09 -15.70
C ALA A 156 -10.66 -2.05 -14.54
N ASN A 157 -10.83 -1.54 -13.32
CA ASN A 157 -11.02 -2.38 -12.14
C ASN A 157 -12.25 -1.94 -11.34
N ASN A 158 -12.96 -2.92 -10.77
CA ASN A 158 -14.01 -2.67 -9.78
C ASN A 158 -13.44 -2.19 -8.43
N THR A 159 -12.15 -1.86 -8.37
CA THR A 159 -11.47 -1.46 -7.15
C THR A 159 -11.06 0.01 -7.18
N ARG A 160 -11.27 0.68 -6.06
CA ARG A 160 -10.82 2.05 -5.80
C ARG A 160 -10.02 2.06 -4.52
N MET A 161 -8.96 2.85 -4.48
CA MET A 161 -8.06 2.92 -3.33
C MET A 161 -7.84 4.37 -2.93
N GLY A 162 -7.87 4.62 -1.63
CA GLY A 162 -7.42 5.87 -1.02
C GLY A 162 -6.52 5.58 0.18
N PHE A 163 -5.87 6.61 0.72
CA PHE A 163 -5.06 6.44 1.92
C PHE A 163 -5.13 7.63 2.87
N VAL A 164 -4.69 7.35 4.10
CA VAL A 164 -4.41 8.32 5.15
C VAL A 164 -3.04 8.01 5.73
N MET A 165 -2.16 9.00 5.82
CA MET A 165 -1.04 8.98 6.75
C MET A 165 -1.44 9.77 7.98
N ASP A 166 -1.51 9.10 9.13
CA ASP A 166 -1.96 9.72 10.37
C ASP A 166 -0.85 10.54 11.07
N ALA A 167 -1.19 11.19 12.18
CA ALA A 167 -0.23 11.99 12.93
C ALA A 167 0.94 11.18 13.53
N LYS A 168 0.78 9.86 13.68
CA LYS A 168 1.80 8.92 14.16
C LYS A 168 2.66 8.34 13.05
N ASN A 169 2.39 8.72 11.80
CA ASN A 169 3.08 8.22 10.60
C ASN A 169 2.68 6.78 10.21
N ASP A 170 1.53 6.29 10.67
CA ASP A 170 0.97 5.04 10.17
C ASP A 170 0.25 5.30 8.85
N LEU A 171 0.47 4.43 7.87
CA LEU A 171 -0.18 4.47 6.56
C LEU A 171 -1.39 3.54 6.57
N ARG A 172 -2.60 4.10 6.50
CA ARG A 172 -3.82 3.34 6.23
C ARG A 172 -4.17 3.43 4.74
N VAL A 173 -4.24 2.30 4.07
CA VAL A 173 -4.76 2.18 2.70
C VAL A 173 -6.13 1.53 2.75
N THR A 174 -7.13 2.24 2.24
CA THR A 174 -8.51 1.75 2.12
C THR A 174 -8.75 1.34 0.68
N THR A 175 -9.12 0.07 0.47
CA THR A 175 -9.52 -0.49 -0.82
C THR A 175 -11.01 -0.77 -0.80
N GLU A 176 -11.75 -0.13 -1.69
CA GLU A 176 -13.15 -0.40 -1.97
C GLU A 176 -13.26 -1.29 -3.20
N THR A 177 -14.00 -2.39 -3.10
CA THR A 177 -14.26 -3.31 -4.21
C THR A 177 -15.76 -3.35 -4.48
N GLN A 178 -16.17 -2.95 -5.68
CA GLN A 178 -17.54 -3.12 -6.15
C GLN A 178 -17.76 -4.58 -6.57
N LYS A 179 -18.60 -5.31 -5.82
CA LYS A 179 -18.93 -6.72 -6.08
C LYS A 179 -20.10 -6.85 -7.04
N ALA A 180 -21.10 -5.97 -6.87
CA ALA A 180 -22.28 -5.85 -7.72
C ALA A 180 -22.78 -4.38 -7.67
N PRO A 181 -23.72 -3.96 -8.53
CA PRO A 181 -24.33 -2.64 -8.41
C PRO A 181 -24.87 -2.40 -6.99
N GLY A 182 -24.40 -1.34 -6.33
CA GLY A 182 -24.78 -1.01 -4.95
C GLY A 182 -24.12 -1.86 -3.84
N GLN A 183 -23.36 -2.90 -4.17
CA GLN A 183 -22.62 -3.71 -3.19
C GLN A 183 -21.13 -3.41 -3.23
N ILE A 184 -20.64 -2.74 -2.17
CA ILE A 184 -19.24 -2.35 -2.00
C ILE A 184 -18.70 -3.08 -0.77
N SER A 185 -17.57 -3.76 -0.95
CA SER A 185 -16.75 -4.21 0.16
C SER A 185 -15.58 -3.27 0.36
N THR A 186 -15.05 -3.22 1.57
CA THR A 186 -14.00 -2.33 2.03
C THR A 186 -12.96 -3.16 2.77
N ARG A 187 -11.70 -2.84 2.51
CA ARG A 187 -10.54 -3.39 3.21
C ARG A 187 -9.59 -2.25 3.56
N ASP A 188 -9.35 -2.09 4.84
CA ASP A 188 -8.37 -1.17 5.41
C ASP A 188 -7.13 -1.95 5.83
N ASP A 189 -6.03 -1.74 5.13
CA ASP A 189 -4.71 -2.23 5.55
C ASP A 189 -3.95 -1.08 6.22
N VAL A 190 -3.49 -1.28 7.45
CA VAL A 190 -2.70 -0.31 8.21
C VAL A 190 -1.26 -0.80 8.32
N TYR A 191 -0.33 0.04 7.89
CA TYR A 191 1.10 -0.23 7.87
C TYR A 191 1.83 0.71 8.82
N ALA A 192 2.69 0.14 9.65
CA ALA A 192 3.75 0.90 10.31
C ALA A 192 4.91 1.10 9.33
N ILE A 193 5.47 2.32 9.32
CA ILE A 193 6.64 2.66 8.50
C ILE A 193 7.89 2.53 9.36
N ASN A 194 8.75 1.57 9.03
CA ASN A 194 10.03 1.37 9.71
C ASN A 194 11.06 2.42 9.29
N PRO A 195 12.12 2.67 10.09
CA PRO A 195 13.16 3.64 9.75
C PRO A 195 13.86 3.40 8.42
N ASP A 196 13.98 2.13 8.00
CA ASP A 196 14.55 1.73 6.70
C ASP A 196 13.60 1.94 5.50
N GLY A 197 12.39 2.46 5.75
CA GLY A 197 11.34 2.69 4.76
C GLY A 197 10.48 1.46 4.46
N SER A 198 10.76 0.29 5.08
CA SER A 198 9.90 -0.88 4.94
C SER A 198 8.54 -0.67 5.62
N LEU A 199 7.50 -1.27 5.04
CA LEU A 199 6.12 -1.16 5.50
C LEU A 199 5.72 -2.48 6.14
N ALA A 200 5.50 -2.48 7.45
CA ALA A 200 5.01 -3.64 8.19
C ALA A 200 3.49 -3.55 8.31
N LEU A 201 2.76 -4.51 7.72
CA LEU A 201 1.31 -4.62 7.92
C LEU A 201 1.04 -4.96 9.39
N ILE A 202 0.38 -4.05 10.11
CA ILE A 202 0.07 -4.22 11.54
C ILE A 202 -1.40 -4.56 11.79
N MET A 203 -2.28 -4.21 10.85
CA MET A 203 -3.71 -4.49 10.96
C MET A 203 -4.36 -4.54 9.58
N THR A 204 -5.28 -5.49 9.40
CA THR A 204 -6.25 -5.48 8.31
C THR A 204 -7.65 -5.50 8.92
N ASN A 205 -8.48 -4.53 8.55
CA ASN A 205 -9.91 -4.53 8.85
C ASN A 205 -10.69 -4.62 7.53
N SER A 206 -11.55 -5.62 7.39
CA SER A 206 -12.30 -5.80 6.15
C SER A 206 -13.70 -6.31 6.39
N ASN A 207 -14.64 -5.82 5.59
CA ASN A 207 -15.97 -6.41 5.45
C ASN A 207 -16.09 -7.24 4.15
N GLU A 208 -14.98 -7.48 3.46
CA GLU A 208 -14.95 -8.48 2.39
C GLU A 208 -15.39 -9.81 2.98
N PRO A 209 -16.25 -10.57 2.29
CA PRO A 209 -16.54 -11.94 2.70
C PRO A 209 -15.20 -12.64 2.89
N ALA A 210 -14.96 -13.21 4.07
CA ALA A 210 -13.81 -14.08 4.30
C ALA A 210 -13.76 -15.04 3.11
N ALA A 211 -12.64 -15.06 2.40
CA ALA A 211 -12.56 -15.78 1.14
C ALA A 211 -13.13 -17.18 1.36
N THR A 212 -14.23 -17.50 0.67
CA THR A 212 -14.87 -18.83 0.71
C THR A 212 -13.96 -19.91 0.10
N GLY A 213 -12.74 -19.54 -0.29
CA GLY A 213 -11.67 -20.42 -0.69
C GLY A 213 -10.59 -20.52 0.38
N LEU A 214 -10.30 -21.76 0.74
CA LEU A 214 -9.14 -22.23 1.49
C LEU A 214 -7.84 -21.46 1.19
N TYR A 215 -7.36 -20.66 2.15
CA TYR A 215 -6.10 -19.92 2.06
C TYR A 215 -4.90 -20.81 2.41
N ASN A 216 -3.82 -20.68 1.63
CA ASN A 216 -2.59 -21.45 1.81
C ASN A 216 -1.40 -20.50 2.04
N PRO A 217 -0.91 -20.33 3.29
CA PRO A 217 0.11 -19.34 3.61
C PRO A 217 1.46 -19.61 2.94
N ILE A 218 1.74 -20.87 2.57
CA ILE A 218 2.98 -21.29 1.93
C ILE A 218 2.84 -21.43 0.40
N ASP A 219 1.79 -20.87 -0.21
CA ASP A 219 1.52 -21.13 -1.63
C ASP A 219 2.61 -20.62 -2.58
N THR A 220 3.22 -19.49 -2.22
CA THR A 220 4.27 -18.78 -2.97
C THR A 220 5.66 -19.40 -2.83
N LEU A 221 5.86 -20.33 -1.87
CA LEU A 221 7.16 -20.94 -1.62
C LEU A 221 7.56 -21.94 -2.72
N PRO A 222 8.88 -22.22 -2.87
CA PRO A 222 9.40 -23.13 -3.90
C PRO A 222 8.80 -24.55 -3.88
N ARG A 223 8.67 -25.13 -5.08
CA ARG A 223 8.15 -26.49 -5.32
C ARG A 223 9.06 -27.30 -6.25
N LYS A 224 10.35 -27.38 -5.92
CA LYS A 224 11.38 -28.05 -6.72
C LYS A 224 11.56 -29.52 -6.32
N HIS A 225 11.26 -29.90 -5.08
CA HIS A 225 11.40 -31.28 -4.61
C HIS A 225 10.25 -32.19 -5.07
N LYS A 226 10.51 -33.51 -5.09
CA LYS A 226 9.60 -34.55 -5.60
C LYS A 226 8.18 -34.48 -5.01
N PHE A 227 8.07 -34.23 -3.71
CA PHE A 227 6.80 -34.22 -2.98
C PHE A 227 6.21 -32.82 -2.79
N SER A 228 6.85 -31.78 -3.32
CA SER A 228 6.37 -30.41 -3.18
C SER A 228 5.15 -30.18 -4.08
N ALA A 229 3.98 -30.04 -3.45
CA ALA A 229 2.71 -29.86 -4.12
C ALA A 229 1.60 -29.42 -3.15
N ASN A 230 0.43 -29.14 -3.72
CA ASN A 230 -0.82 -29.06 -2.97
C ASN A 230 -1.54 -30.39 -3.12
N TYR A 231 -1.92 -31.00 -2.01
CA TYR A 231 -2.71 -32.22 -1.95
C TYR A 231 -4.07 -31.88 -1.33
N ALA A 232 -5.16 -32.39 -1.87
CA ALA A 232 -6.49 -32.06 -1.39
C ALA A 232 -7.40 -33.28 -1.27
N SER A 233 -8.44 -33.11 -0.46
CA SER A 233 -9.55 -34.04 -0.30
C SER A 233 -10.84 -33.23 -0.22
N GLY A 234 -11.48 -33.00 -1.37
CA GLY A 234 -12.57 -32.03 -1.51
C GLY A 234 -12.08 -30.58 -1.61
N GLU A 235 -13.02 -29.64 -1.55
CA GLU A 235 -12.74 -28.20 -1.72
C GLU A 235 -12.20 -27.53 -0.45
N GLN A 236 -12.54 -28.08 0.72
CA GLN A 236 -12.32 -27.48 2.03
C GLN A 236 -11.16 -28.11 2.81
N ASN A 237 -10.39 -29.02 2.21
CA ASN A 237 -9.23 -29.65 2.87
C ASN A 237 -7.99 -29.63 1.98
N LEU A 238 -6.86 -29.21 2.56
CA LEU A 238 -5.58 -29.04 1.88
C LEU A 238 -4.42 -29.47 2.76
N VAL A 239 -3.47 -30.15 2.14
CA VAL A 239 -2.13 -30.38 2.66
C VAL A 239 -1.16 -29.81 1.63
N SER A 240 -0.51 -28.72 1.99
CA SER A 240 0.52 -28.09 1.18
C SER A 240 1.88 -28.57 1.65
N ILE A 241 2.71 -29.01 0.71
CA ILE A 241 4.10 -29.41 0.95
C ILE A 241 5.00 -28.52 0.09
N ARG A 242 6.04 -27.95 0.69
CA ARG A 242 7.03 -27.09 0.04
C ARG A 242 8.44 -27.55 0.37
N ASP A 243 9.39 -27.05 -0.41
CA ASP A 243 10.80 -27.37 -0.20
C ASP A 243 11.24 -26.86 1.19
N GLY A 244 11.91 -27.72 1.97
CA GLY A 244 12.58 -27.29 3.20
C GLY A 244 13.93 -26.65 2.91
N GLU A 245 14.59 -26.17 3.96
CA GLU A 245 15.93 -25.60 3.88
C GLU A 245 16.95 -26.63 3.37
N THR A 246 16.78 -27.89 3.77
CA THR A 246 17.60 -29.02 3.32
C THR A 246 16.77 -30.06 2.55
N ALA A 247 17.44 -30.91 1.77
CA ALA A 247 16.78 -32.01 1.05
C ALA A 247 16.12 -33.05 1.97
N LYS A 248 16.47 -33.06 3.28
CA LYS A 248 15.88 -33.94 4.30
C LYS A 248 14.66 -33.31 4.98
N GLU A 249 14.35 -32.06 4.69
CA GLU A 249 13.28 -31.30 5.31
C GLU A 249 12.24 -30.87 4.28
N PHE A 250 11.03 -30.64 4.76
CA PHE A 250 9.95 -30.05 3.99
C PHE A 250 9.12 -29.13 4.87
N LEU A 251 8.65 -28.04 4.30
CA LEU A 251 7.66 -27.19 4.93
C LEU A 251 6.27 -27.75 4.63
N PHE A 252 5.37 -27.70 5.59
CA PHE A 252 3.99 -28.10 5.39
C PHE A 252 3.00 -27.11 5.98
N PHE A 253 1.80 -27.10 5.42
CA PHE A 253 0.61 -26.47 5.97
C PHE A 253 -0.56 -27.43 5.75
N ILE A 254 -1.27 -27.76 6.82
CA ILE A 254 -2.47 -28.59 6.81
C ILE A 254 -3.63 -27.70 7.21
N HIS A 255 -4.69 -27.75 6.42
CA HIS A 255 -5.99 -27.22 6.80
C HIS A 255 -7.06 -28.26 6.47
N PHE A 256 -7.98 -28.44 7.40
CA PHE A 256 -9.20 -29.19 7.14
C PHE A 256 -10.41 -28.45 7.70
N SER A 257 -11.54 -28.69 7.05
CA SER A 257 -12.85 -28.29 7.52
C SER A 257 -13.82 -29.45 7.26
N ARG A 258 -14.36 -29.99 8.36
CA ARG A 258 -15.34 -31.09 8.38
C ARG A 258 -16.64 -30.60 9.02
N ASP A 259 -17.69 -31.38 8.83
CA ASP A 259 -19.01 -31.14 9.44
C ASP A 259 -19.53 -29.72 9.16
N ASN A 260 -19.46 -29.30 7.89
CA ASN A 260 -19.87 -27.96 7.44
C ASN A 260 -19.21 -26.81 8.23
N GLY A 261 -17.93 -26.97 8.59
CA GLY A 261 -17.16 -25.95 9.30
C GLY A 261 -17.28 -25.98 10.82
N GLN A 262 -18.00 -26.96 11.40
CA GLN A 262 -18.00 -27.17 12.85
C GLN A 262 -16.67 -27.75 13.36
N CYS A 263 -15.86 -28.29 12.46
CA CYS A 263 -14.62 -28.96 12.78
C CYS A 263 -13.51 -28.46 11.87
N VAL A 264 -12.84 -27.38 12.30
CA VAL A 264 -11.73 -26.75 11.59
C VAL A 264 -10.44 -26.93 12.37
N GLY A 265 -9.35 -27.21 11.68
CA GLY A 265 -8.02 -27.27 12.28
C GLY A 265 -6.95 -26.91 11.27
N GLU A 266 -5.94 -26.21 11.76
CA GLU A 266 -4.78 -25.78 10.99
C GLU A 266 -3.49 -26.18 11.73
N LEU A 267 -2.49 -26.59 10.96
CA LEU A 267 -1.17 -26.90 11.49
C LEU A 267 -0.12 -26.70 10.39
N ASP A 268 0.90 -25.91 10.69
CA ASP A 268 2.08 -25.73 9.85
C ASP A 268 3.37 -26.05 10.60
N GLY A 269 4.44 -26.26 9.84
CA GLY A 269 5.76 -26.49 10.41
C GLY A 269 6.76 -27.08 9.44
N VAL A 270 7.86 -27.58 10.03
CA VAL A 270 8.98 -28.21 9.33
C VAL A 270 8.98 -29.71 9.62
N GLY A 271 8.61 -30.52 8.63
CA GLY A 271 8.73 -31.97 8.70
C GLY A 271 10.11 -32.44 8.25
N ARG A 272 10.52 -33.62 8.71
CA ARG A 272 11.76 -34.30 8.30
C ARG A 272 11.46 -35.65 7.68
N PHE A 273 12.09 -35.94 6.54
CA PHE A 273 12.01 -37.25 5.91
C PHE A 273 12.74 -38.29 6.76
N THR A 274 12.04 -39.34 7.17
CA THR A 274 12.59 -40.50 7.89
C THR A 274 12.96 -41.63 6.93
N THR A 275 12.31 -41.68 5.76
CA THR A 275 12.67 -42.55 4.64
C THR A 275 12.46 -41.80 3.32
N ALA A 276 12.67 -42.47 2.17
CA ALA A 276 12.43 -41.88 0.86
C ALA A 276 10.96 -41.49 0.59
N THR A 277 10.00 -42.01 1.36
CA THR A 277 8.56 -41.78 1.17
C THR A 277 7.81 -41.47 2.46
N THR A 278 8.50 -41.39 3.60
CA THR A 278 7.89 -41.05 4.89
C THR A 278 8.58 -39.86 5.52
N GLY A 279 7.80 -39.01 6.16
CA GLY A 279 8.30 -37.90 6.96
C GLY A 279 7.53 -37.77 8.25
N GLN A 280 8.12 -37.08 9.22
CA GLN A 280 7.51 -36.82 10.52
C GLN A 280 7.74 -35.37 10.93
N PHE A 281 6.70 -34.76 11.48
CA PHE A 281 6.78 -33.54 12.28
C PHE A 281 6.56 -33.89 13.74
N ARG A 282 7.32 -33.24 14.63
CA ARG A 282 7.14 -33.31 16.07
C ARG A 282 7.18 -31.90 16.60
N ASP A 283 6.08 -31.50 17.24
CA ASP A 283 6.03 -30.22 17.89
C ASP A 283 6.96 -30.19 19.11
N LYS A 284 7.61 -29.05 19.35
CA LYS A 284 8.61 -28.93 20.43
C LYS A 284 7.98 -28.69 21.80
N HIS A 285 6.74 -28.20 21.83
CA HIS A 285 6.08 -27.72 23.04
C HIS A 285 4.92 -28.62 23.48
N THR A 286 4.44 -29.48 22.58
CA THR A 286 3.32 -30.39 22.80
C THR A 286 3.71 -31.83 22.46
N SER A 287 2.85 -32.79 22.82
CA SER A 287 3.00 -34.19 22.43
C SER A 287 2.56 -34.47 20.98
N CYS A 288 2.31 -33.42 20.18
CA CYS A 288 1.84 -33.55 18.81
C CYS A 288 2.91 -34.12 17.89
N ILE A 289 2.57 -35.22 17.22
CA ILE A 289 3.35 -35.84 16.16
C ILE A 289 2.45 -35.99 14.94
N VAL A 290 2.99 -35.65 13.76
CA VAL A 290 2.30 -35.84 12.50
C VAL A 290 3.19 -36.65 11.56
N ASP A 291 2.71 -37.83 11.17
CA ASP A 291 3.35 -38.72 10.22
C ASP A 291 2.78 -38.51 8.81
N PHE A 292 3.67 -38.36 7.85
CA PHE A 292 3.37 -38.19 6.44
C PHE A 292 3.85 -39.42 5.67
N LYS A 293 2.97 -40.01 4.87
CA LYS A 293 3.31 -41.09 3.95
C LYS A 293 2.97 -40.70 2.52
N PHE A 294 4.00 -40.57 1.68
CA PHE A 294 3.89 -40.18 0.28
C PHE A 294 3.84 -41.42 -0.62
N SER A 295 2.82 -41.54 -1.47
CA SER A 295 2.73 -42.64 -2.44
C SER A 295 1.87 -42.26 -3.64
N GLY A 296 2.33 -42.55 -4.87
CA GLY A 296 1.50 -42.45 -6.08
C GLY A 296 0.79 -41.11 -6.29
N GLY A 297 1.44 -39.99 -5.95
CA GLY A 297 0.82 -38.66 -6.03
C GLY A 297 -0.21 -38.39 -4.92
N LYS A 298 -0.14 -39.12 -3.81
CA LYS A 298 -0.96 -38.92 -2.61
C LYS A 298 -0.07 -38.67 -1.40
N VAL A 299 -0.62 -38.02 -0.40
CA VAL A 299 -0.06 -37.96 0.95
C VAL A 299 -1.11 -38.45 1.93
N SER A 300 -0.75 -39.40 2.77
CA SER A 300 -1.56 -39.84 3.90
C SER A 300 -0.97 -39.25 5.17
N ILE A 301 -1.83 -38.69 6.01
CA ILE A 301 -1.47 -38.09 7.29
C ILE A 301 -2.03 -38.95 8.41
N ARG A 302 -1.22 -39.18 9.45
CA ARG A 302 -1.65 -39.69 10.75
C ARG A 302 -1.13 -38.75 11.83
N GLU A 303 -1.94 -38.50 12.84
CA GLU A 303 -1.53 -37.66 13.98
C GLU A 303 -1.47 -38.49 15.26
N THR A 304 -0.75 -37.99 16.25
CA THR A 304 -0.76 -38.51 17.62
C THR A 304 -0.59 -37.33 18.56
N GLY A 305 -1.51 -37.14 19.51
CA GLY A 305 -1.40 -36.10 20.54
C GLY A 305 -1.63 -34.65 20.07
N CYS A 306 -2.14 -34.39 18.86
CA CYS A 306 -2.29 -33.04 18.31
C CYS A 306 -3.61 -32.33 18.66
N GLY A 307 -4.28 -32.75 19.74
CA GLY A 307 -5.56 -32.17 20.18
C GLY A 307 -5.50 -30.67 20.56
N ALA A 308 -4.31 -30.07 20.68
CA ALA A 308 -4.14 -28.64 20.92
C ALA A 308 -4.39 -27.76 19.68
N TYR A 309 -4.31 -28.33 18.47
CA TYR A 309 -4.41 -27.59 17.20
C TYR A 309 -5.82 -27.66 16.57
N ARG A 310 -6.79 -28.24 17.29
CA ARG A 310 -8.15 -28.54 16.81
C ARG A 310 -9.07 -28.88 17.98
N GLY A 311 -10.38 -28.96 17.74
CA GLY A 311 -11.32 -29.55 18.72
C GLY A 311 -11.02 -31.03 19.00
N ILE A 312 -11.38 -31.53 20.20
CA ILE A 312 -11.08 -32.90 20.68
C ILE A 312 -11.55 -34.00 19.71
N LYS A 313 -12.64 -33.77 18.96
CA LYS A 313 -13.25 -34.74 18.03
C LYS A 313 -12.81 -34.62 16.55
N CYS A 314 -12.08 -33.58 16.21
CA CYS A 314 -11.57 -33.37 14.85
C CYS A 314 -10.34 -34.22 14.64
N PHE A 315 -9.99 -34.76 13.47
CA PHE A 315 -8.68 -35.43 13.33
C PHE A 315 -8.00 -35.00 12.02
N PHE A 316 -6.69 -34.75 12.05
CA PHE A 316 -5.87 -34.44 10.84
C PHE A 316 -5.73 -35.66 9.91
N GLU A 317 -6.13 -36.84 10.37
CA GLU A 317 -5.95 -38.09 9.64
C GLU A 317 -6.73 -38.11 8.33
N GLY A 318 -6.08 -38.58 7.27
CA GLY A 318 -6.71 -38.68 5.96
C GLY A 318 -5.73 -38.99 4.85
N THR A 319 -6.25 -39.16 3.63
CA THR A 319 -5.46 -39.30 2.41
C THR A 319 -5.85 -38.22 1.42
N PHE A 320 -4.86 -37.50 0.92
CA PHE A 320 -5.01 -36.33 0.08
C PHE A 320 -4.35 -36.57 -1.27
N ILE A 321 -5.01 -36.17 -2.35
CA ILE A 321 -4.56 -36.40 -3.72
C ILE A 321 -3.89 -35.13 -4.24
N LYS A 322 -2.73 -35.28 -4.88
CA LYS A 322 -2.00 -34.16 -5.49
C LYS A 322 -2.89 -33.45 -6.51
N LYS A 323 -3.12 -32.15 -6.30
CA LYS A 323 -3.81 -31.29 -7.25
C LYS A 323 -2.97 -31.19 -8.53
N LYS A 324 -3.64 -31.30 -9.68
CA LYS A 324 -3.02 -30.96 -10.97
C LYS A 324 -2.71 -29.46 -10.96
N LYS A 325 -1.56 -29.11 -11.54
CA LYS A 325 -1.17 -27.70 -11.72
C LYS A 325 -2.15 -27.01 -12.67
#